data_AF-L1MKG9-F1
#
_entry.id   AF-L1MKG9-F1
#
_cell.length_a   1.000
_cell.length_b   1.000
_cell.length_c   1.000
_cell.angle_alpha   90.00
_cell.angle_beta   90.00
_cell.angle_gamma   90.00
#
_symmetry.space_group_name_H-M   'P 1'
#
loop_
_entity.id
_entity.type
_entity.pdbx_description
1 polymer ?
#
loop_
_entity_poly.entity_id
_entity_poly.type
_entity_poly.pdbx_seq_one_letter_code
_entity_poly.pdbx_strand_id
1 'polypeptide(L)'
;MFEQCRDHIQITACDGTSLVYHQRTYAFLLFGVLTHYLRWSPERAERHVAERMGNEIPPTSVDAVGNSHDGVYHQAMLLAYGEGYWWEDNGYNSAEPADFDAWWCRYTAQHGLEGDFIEFL
;
A
#
# COMPACT_ATOMS: atom_id res chain seq x y z
N MET A 1 1.54 -4.88 15.27
CA MET A 1 1.12 -4.95 13.85
C MET A 1 2.30 -4.49 12.98
N PHE A 2 2.74 -5.35 12.05
CA PHE A 2 3.81 -5.10 11.07
C PHE A 2 5.18 -4.63 11.63
N GLU A 3 5.62 -5.17 12.77
CA GLU A 3 6.88 -4.75 13.44
C GLU A 3 8.14 -5.04 12.63
N GLN A 4 8.06 -5.96 11.66
CA GLN A 4 9.15 -6.27 10.74
C GLN A 4 9.35 -5.17 9.67
N CYS A 5 8.34 -4.34 9.42
CA CYS A 5 8.39 -3.32 8.37
C CYS A 5 9.15 -2.08 8.86
N ARG A 6 9.92 -1.47 7.95
CA ARG A 6 10.75 -0.29 8.25
C ARG A 6 10.48 0.83 7.26
N ASP A 7 10.56 2.06 7.74
CA ASP A 7 10.52 3.24 6.88
C ASP A 7 11.94 3.70 6.52
N HIS A 8 12.04 4.64 5.58
CA HIS A 8 13.32 5.21 5.12
C HIS A 8 14.24 4.21 4.40
N ILE A 9 13.66 3.27 3.65
CA ILE A 9 14.43 2.31 2.85
C ILE A 9 14.84 2.98 1.55
N GLN A 10 16.13 3.29 1.41
CA GLN A 10 16.65 3.86 0.17
C GLN A 10 16.79 2.78 -0.91
N ILE A 11 16.21 3.06 -2.08
CA ILE A 11 16.26 2.18 -3.25
C ILE A 11 16.80 3.00 -4.42
N THR A 12 17.83 2.46 -5.09
CA THR A 12 18.38 3.06 -6.31
C THR A 12 18.16 2.09 -7.47
N ALA A 13 17.43 2.55 -8.49
CA ALA A 13 17.20 1.81 -9.71
C ALA A 13 18.45 1.76 -10.59
N CYS A 14 18.46 0.82 -11.55
CA CYS A 14 19.59 0.62 -12.46
C CYS A 14 19.87 1.83 -13.37
N ASP A 15 18.86 2.68 -13.61
CA ASP A 15 18.98 3.91 -14.39
C ASP A 15 19.51 5.12 -13.57
N GLY A 16 19.78 4.91 -12.28
CA GLY A 16 20.27 5.93 -11.35
C GLY A 16 19.17 6.67 -10.58
N THR A 17 17.89 6.43 -10.89
CA THR A 17 16.77 7.00 -10.12
C THR A 17 16.82 6.48 -8.68
N SER A 18 16.72 7.37 -7.70
CA SER A 18 16.67 6.99 -6.29
C SER A 18 15.33 7.38 -5.68
N LEU A 19 14.84 6.53 -4.79
CA LEU A 19 13.64 6.79 -4.01
C LEU A 19 13.82 6.31 -2.57
N VAL A 20 13.01 6.84 -1.67
CA VAL A 20 12.83 6.39 -0.30
C VAL A 20 11.50 5.66 -0.22
N TYR A 21 11.52 4.44 0.30
CA TYR A 21 10.33 3.62 0.51
C TYR A 21 10.03 3.50 2.00
N HIS A 22 8.79 3.82 2.37
CA HIS A 22 8.27 3.75 3.73
C HIS A 22 7.38 2.51 3.88
N GLN A 23 8.02 1.34 4.02
CA GLN A 23 7.32 0.05 4.02
C GLN A 23 6.29 -0.06 5.14
N ARG A 24 6.60 0.47 6.32
CA ARG A 24 5.65 0.42 7.44
C ARG A 24 4.45 1.32 7.14
N THR A 25 4.68 2.50 6.57
CA THR A 25 3.61 3.38 6.10
C THR A 25 2.72 2.67 5.08
N TYR A 26 3.31 2.04 4.06
CA TYR A 26 2.58 1.25 3.05
C TYR A 26 1.74 0.12 3.66
N ALA A 27 2.33 -0.69 4.56
CA ALA A 27 1.63 -1.79 5.21
C ALA A 27 0.41 -1.31 6.01
N PHE A 28 0.56 -0.22 6.76
CA PHE A 28 -0.54 0.36 7.52
C PHE A 28 -1.64 0.92 6.62
N LEU A 29 -1.29 1.55 5.49
CA LEU A 29 -2.25 2.06 4.54
C LEU A 29 -3.05 0.94 3.87
N LEU A 30 -2.40 -0.15 3.42
CA LEU A 30 -3.10 -1.34 2.91
C LEU A 30 -4.08 -1.88 3.95
N PHE A 31 -3.62 -2.07 5.19
CA PHE A 31 -4.48 -2.51 6.30
C PHE A 31 -5.67 -1.55 6.51
N GLY A 32 -5.39 -0.24 6.47
CA GLY A 32 -6.40 0.81 6.58
C GLY A 32 -7.46 0.71 5.49
N VAL A 33 -7.07 0.53 4.22
CA VAL A 33 -8.02 0.40 3.11
C VAL A 33 -8.88 -0.85 3.26
N LEU A 34 -8.25 -2.00 3.54
CA LEU A 34 -8.95 -3.28 3.70
C LEU A 34 -10.00 -3.23 4.82
N THR A 35 -9.68 -2.59 5.94
CA THR A 35 -10.59 -2.52 7.10
C THR A 35 -11.61 -1.38 6.99
N HIS A 36 -11.20 -0.22 6.47
CA HIS A 36 -12.05 0.96 6.39
C HIS A 36 -13.02 0.91 5.22
N TYR A 37 -12.55 0.61 4.00
CA TYR A 37 -13.39 0.64 2.81
C TYR A 37 -13.97 -0.73 2.47
N LEU A 38 -13.16 -1.79 2.54
CA LEU A 38 -13.61 -3.15 2.21
C LEU A 38 -14.24 -3.89 3.41
N ARG A 39 -14.23 -3.27 4.59
CA ARG A 39 -14.86 -3.78 5.82
C ARG A 39 -14.38 -5.18 6.22
N TRP A 40 -13.14 -5.54 5.87
CA TRP A 40 -12.53 -6.76 6.38
C TRP A 40 -12.35 -6.68 7.90
N SER A 41 -12.38 -7.83 8.56
CA SER A 41 -11.97 -7.88 9.97
C SER A 41 -10.49 -7.53 10.09
N PRO A 42 -10.05 -6.88 11.20
CA PRO A 42 -8.65 -6.58 11.43
C PRO A 42 -7.75 -7.82 11.30
N GLU A 43 -8.18 -8.96 11.81
CA GLU A 43 -7.40 -10.21 11.78
C GLU A 43 -7.19 -10.71 10.35
N ARG A 44 -8.24 -10.61 9.51
CA ARG A 44 -8.14 -10.97 8.10
C ARG A 44 -7.19 -10.03 7.38
N ALA A 45 -7.35 -8.71 7.57
CA ALA A 45 -6.52 -7.71 6.91
C ALA A 45 -5.04 -7.83 7.31
N GLU A 46 -4.76 -7.92 8.62
CA GLU A 46 -3.41 -8.05 9.13
C GLU A 46 -2.70 -9.28 8.57
N ARG A 47 -3.39 -10.43 8.47
CA ARG A 47 -2.80 -11.64 7.90
C ARG A 47 -2.34 -11.45 6.45
N HIS A 48 -3.20 -10.89 5.58
CA HIS A 48 -2.87 -10.74 4.17
C HIS A 48 -1.79 -9.68 3.94
N VAL A 49 -1.83 -8.58 4.69
CA VAL A 49 -0.79 -7.55 4.62
C VAL A 49 0.55 -8.10 5.15
N ALA A 50 0.55 -8.85 6.25
CA ALA A 50 1.77 -9.45 6.78
C ALA A 50 2.40 -10.45 5.81
N GLU A 51 1.57 -11.27 5.13
CA GLU A 51 2.02 -12.18 4.08
C GLU A 51 2.61 -11.42 2.89
N ARG A 52 1.95 -10.36 2.41
CA ARG A 52 2.46 -9.49 1.34
C ARG A 52 3.83 -8.89 1.72
N MET A 53 3.92 -8.29 2.90
CA MET A 53 5.17 -7.66 3.37
C MET A 53 6.29 -8.67 3.60
N GLY A 54 5.98 -9.90 4.01
CA GLY A 54 6.96 -10.97 4.16
C GLY A 54 7.58 -11.42 2.84
N ASN A 55 6.83 -11.33 1.74
CA ASN A 55 7.28 -11.71 0.41
C ASN A 55 8.00 -10.57 -0.34
N GLU A 56 7.98 -9.35 0.17
CA GLU A 56 8.46 -8.13 -0.50
C GLU A 56 9.75 -7.52 0.10
N ILE A 57 10.56 -8.25 0.87
CA ILE A 57 11.74 -7.64 1.54
C ILE A 57 13.07 -8.05 0.89
N PRO A 58 13.89 -7.08 0.40
CA PRO A 58 13.54 -5.68 0.12
C PRO A 58 12.75 -5.56 -1.20
N PRO A 59 11.85 -4.57 -1.34
CA PRO A 59 11.17 -4.35 -2.61
C PRO A 59 12.22 -3.92 -3.63
N THR A 60 12.13 -4.45 -4.84
CA THR A 60 12.98 -3.94 -5.93
C THR A 60 12.56 -2.53 -6.29
N SER A 61 13.43 -1.77 -6.96
CA SER A 61 13.05 -0.47 -7.52
C SER A 61 11.83 -0.57 -8.44
N VAL A 62 11.68 -1.69 -9.16
CA VAL A 62 10.53 -1.93 -10.04
C VAL A 62 9.24 -2.11 -9.24
N ASP A 63 9.28 -2.88 -8.14
CA ASP A 63 8.10 -3.09 -7.30
C ASP A 63 7.66 -1.80 -6.60
N ALA A 64 8.63 -1.03 -6.09
CA ALA A 64 8.34 0.27 -5.48
C ALA A 64 7.73 1.24 -6.50
N VAL A 65 8.31 1.36 -7.70
CA VAL A 65 7.80 2.25 -8.76
C VAL A 65 6.44 1.79 -9.30
N GLY A 66 6.20 0.48 -9.41
CA GLY A 66 4.88 -0.04 -9.78
C GLY A 66 3.82 0.31 -8.74
N ASN A 67 4.14 0.10 -7.46
CA ASN A 67 3.23 0.43 -6.36
C ASN A 67 2.92 1.94 -6.28
N SER A 68 3.87 2.84 -6.58
CA SER A 68 3.60 4.29 -6.62
C SER A 68 2.72 4.71 -7.78
N HIS A 69 2.87 4.08 -8.94
CA HIS A 69 2.06 4.42 -10.11
C HIS A 69 0.57 4.08 -9.90
N ASP A 70 0.29 2.91 -9.30
CA ASP A 70 -1.07 2.41 -9.19
C ASP A 70 -1.80 2.90 -7.92
N GLY A 71 -1.05 3.40 -6.93
CA GLY A 71 -1.60 3.93 -5.68
C GLY A 71 -2.05 2.83 -4.69
N VAL A 72 -2.11 3.17 -3.40
CA VAL A 72 -2.35 2.15 -2.35
C VAL A 72 -3.76 1.55 -2.41
N TYR A 73 -4.76 2.31 -2.90
CA TYR A 73 -6.13 1.80 -2.98
C TYR A 73 -6.20 0.68 -4.01
N HIS A 74 -5.61 0.87 -5.19
CA HIS A 74 -5.52 -0.17 -6.20
C HIS A 74 -4.79 -1.41 -5.68
N GLN A 75 -3.67 -1.22 -4.97
CA GLN A 75 -2.91 -2.32 -4.38
C GLN A 75 -3.71 -3.10 -3.33
N ALA A 76 -4.53 -2.43 -2.52
CA ALA A 76 -5.43 -3.08 -1.59
C ALA A 76 -6.55 -3.88 -2.31
N MET A 77 -7.06 -3.35 -3.43
CA MET A 77 -8.05 -4.04 -4.26
C MET A 77 -7.45 -5.29 -4.94
N LEU A 78 -6.22 -5.20 -5.45
CA LEU A 78 -5.47 -6.36 -5.96
C LEU A 78 -5.27 -7.42 -4.87
N LEU A 79 -4.91 -7.01 -3.64
CA LEU A 79 -4.76 -7.94 -2.52
C LEU A 79 -6.09 -8.59 -2.11
N ALA A 80 -7.21 -7.88 -2.28
CA ALA A 80 -8.52 -8.36 -1.89
C ALA A 80 -9.19 -9.27 -2.94
N TYR A 81 -9.05 -8.93 -4.22
CA TYR A 81 -9.83 -9.49 -5.32
C TYR A 81 -8.97 -10.12 -6.42
N GLY A 82 -7.66 -9.88 -6.41
CA GLY A 82 -6.73 -10.37 -7.42
C GLY A 82 -6.67 -9.48 -8.67
N GLU A 83 -5.81 -9.89 -9.60
CA GLU A 83 -5.62 -9.24 -10.89
C GLU A 83 -6.92 -9.24 -11.72
N GLY A 84 -7.21 -8.11 -12.39
CA GLY A 84 -8.40 -7.96 -13.21
C GLY A 84 -9.69 -7.72 -12.44
N TYR A 85 -9.63 -7.34 -11.15
CA TYR A 85 -10.83 -7.06 -10.34
C TYR A 85 -11.76 -6.00 -10.98
N TRP A 86 -11.21 -5.10 -11.78
CA TRP A 86 -11.90 -4.01 -12.47
C TRP A 86 -12.54 -4.41 -13.80
N TRP A 87 -12.35 -5.65 -14.26
CA TRP A 87 -13.02 -6.14 -15.46
C TRP A 87 -14.54 -6.16 -15.27
N GLU A 88 -15.27 -5.94 -16.35
CA GLU A 88 -16.74 -5.85 -16.33
C GLU A 88 -17.40 -7.07 -15.65
N ASP A 89 -16.83 -8.26 -15.85
CA ASP A 89 -17.32 -9.51 -15.26
C ASP A 89 -17.08 -9.63 -13.74
N ASN A 90 -16.08 -8.91 -13.20
CA ASN A 90 -15.76 -8.89 -11.77
C ASN A 90 -16.46 -7.73 -11.05
N GLY A 91 -16.68 -6.60 -11.75
CA GLY A 91 -17.58 -5.53 -11.34
C GLY A 91 -17.13 -4.69 -10.14
N TYR A 92 -15.88 -4.79 -9.70
CA TYR A 92 -15.38 -3.97 -8.58
C TYR A 92 -14.85 -2.63 -9.08
N ASN A 93 -15.27 -1.54 -8.42
CA ASN A 93 -14.86 -0.19 -8.79
C ASN A 93 -13.38 0.05 -8.43
N SER A 94 -12.58 0.40 -9.42
CA SER A 94 -11.16 0.76 -9.25
C SER A 94 -10.94 2.20 -8.81
N ALA A 95 -11.96 3.06 -8.90
CA ALA A 95 -11.85 4.43 -8.46
C ALA A 95 -11.76 4.51 -6.94
N GLU A 96 -10.85 5.37 -6.47
CA GLU A 96 -10.76 5.72 -5.07
C GLU A 96 -12.07 6.35 -4.57
N PRO A 97 -12.46 6.06 -3.31
CA PRO A 97 -13.57 6.75 -2.67
C PRO A 97 -13.34 8.27 -2.64
N ALA A 98 -14.41 9.05 -2.72
CA ALA A 98 -14.30 10.51 -2.79
C ALA A 98 -13.62 11.16 -1.55
N ASP A 99 -13.60 10.46 -0.41
CA ASP A 99 -12.96 10.91 0.83
C ASP A 99 -11.55 10.33 1.04
N PHE A 100 -10.99 9.63 0.05
CA PHE A 100 -9.74 8.88 0.17
C PHE A 100 -8.56 9.73 0.65
N ASP A 101 -8.29 10.88 0.01
CA ASP A 101 -7.22 11.80 0.40
C ASP A 101 -7.39 12.32 1.84
N ALA A 102 -8.62 12.69 2.20
CA ALA A 102 -8.91 13.20 3.53
C ALA A 102 -8.78 12.10 4.60
N TRP A 103 -9.17 10.87 4.26
CA TRP A 103 -8.96 9.70 5.11
C TRP A 103 -7.47 9.39 5.27
N TRP A 104 -6.69 9.41 4.19
CA TRP A 104 -5.25 9.16 4.19
C TRP A 104 -4.54 10.08 5.18
N CYS A 105 -4.71 11.40 5.01
CA CYS A 105 -4.04 12.39 5.87
C CYS A 105 -4.39 12.23 7.36
N ARG A 106 -5.66 11.89 7.67
CA ARG A 106 -6.07 11.62 9.05
C ARG A 106 -5.46 10.33 9.58
N TYR A 107 -5.44 9.29 8.76
CA TYR A 107 -4.99 7.96 9.13
C TYR A 107 -3.48 7.94 9.38
N THR A 108 -2.67 8.54 8.49
CA THR A 108 -1.22 8.65 8.69
C THR A 108 -0.88 9.45 9.94
N ALA A 109 -1.55 10.59 10.16
CA ALA A 109 -1.37 11.40 11.37
C ALA A 109 -1.76 10.64 12.66
N GLN A 110 -2.88 9.90 12.65
CA GLN A 110 -3.35 9.14 13.81
C GLN A 110 -2.38 8.02 14.21
N HIS A 111 -1.70 7.43 13.23
CA HIS A 111 -0.82 6.28 13.43
C HIS A 111 0.68 6.64 13.48
N GLY A 112 1.02 7.94 13.36
CA GLY A 112 2.40 8.40 13.34
C GLY A 112 3.19 7.84 12.15
N LEU A 113 2.57 7.83 10.98
CA LEU A 113 3.15 7.35 9.72
C LEU A 113 3.66 8.52 8.89
N GLU A 114 4.44 8.20 7.86
CA GLU A 114 4.92 9.18 6.89
C GLU A 114 3.76 9.68 6.01
N GLY A 115 3.94 10.90 5.46
CA GLY A 115 2.91 11.54 4.64
C GLY A 115 2.63 10.78 3.35
N ASP A 116 3.65 10.12 2.81
CA ASP A 116 3.60 9.25 1.64
C ASP A 116 4.37 7.96 1.93
N PHE A 117 4.11 6.91 1.15
CA PHE A 117 4.85 5.65 1.23
C PHE A 117 6.07 5.62 0.31
N ILE A 118 6.17 6.55 -0.65
CA ILE A 118 7.30 6.70 -1.58
C ILE A 118 7.68 8.18 -1.72
N GLU A 119 8.99 8.46 -1.72
CA GLU A 119 9.55 9.77 -2.02
C GLU A 119 10.65 9.64 -3.09
N PHE A 120 10.56 10.40 -4.19
CA PHE A 120 11.62 10.44 -5.20
C PHE A 120 12.71 11.44 -4.80
N LEU A 121 13.99 11.04 -4.97
CA LEU A 121 15.18 11.83 -4.61
C LEU A 121 15.80 12.56 -5.81
#